data_AF-A0A8T7ANL0-F1
#
_entry.id   AF-A0A8T7ANL0-F1
#
_cell.length_a   1.000
_cell.length_b   1.000
_cell.length_c   1.000
_cell.angle_alpha   90.00
_cell.angle_beta   90.00
_cell.angle_gamma   90.00
#
_symmetry.space_group_name_H-M   'P 1'
#
loop_
_entity.id
_entity.type
_entity.pdbx_description
1 polymer ?
#
loop_
_entity_poly.entity_id
_entity_poly.type
_entity_poly.pdbx_seq_one_letter_code
_entity_poly.pdbx_strand_id
1 'polypeptide(L)'
;LYATSNRYRTGPWASQHLVVDRYPEAVAAEFGKPIEDLRWGERVRDPGAMDLIEVADVTRKLDVAFSQQNIAPRVEDLLARP
;
A
#
# COMPACT_ATOMS: atom_id res chain seq x y z
N LEU A 1 1.86 3.01 1.98
CA LEU A 1 0.86 2.77 0.92
C LEU A 1 1.53 3.10 -0.40
N TYR A 2 1.56 2.17 -1.36
CA TYR A 2 2.33 2.34 -2.60
C TYR A 2 1.44 2.01 -3.79
N ALA A 3 1.02 3.03 -4.52
CA ALA A 3 0.37 2.90 -5.83
C ALA A 3 1.07 3.72 -6.91
N THR A 4 1.86 4.75 -6.53
CA THR A 4 2.53 5.64 -7.48
C THR A 4 4.03 5.40 -7.62
N SER A 5 4.61 4.51 -6.82
CA SER A 5 6.06 4.27 -6.76
C SER A 5 6.35 2.83 -6.33
N ASN A 6 7.48 2.29 -6.78
CA ASN A 6 7.92 0.95 -6.40
C ASN A 6 8.32 0.89 -4.92
N ARG A 7 7.65 0.03 -4.14
CA ARG A 7 7.91 -0.16 -2.71
C ARG A 7 9.32 -0.67 -2.39
N TYR A 8 10.00 -1.33 -3.32
CA TYR A 8 11.36 -1.80 -3.12
C TYR A 8 12.40 -0.68 -3.28
N ARG A 9 12.01 0.47 -3.85
CA ARG A 9 12.90 1.64 -4.04
C ARG A 9 12.75 2.69 -2.94
N THR A 10 11.52 2.86 -2.47
CA THR A 10 11.12 3.97 -1.59
C THR A 10 10.35 3.49 -0.34
N GLY A 11 10.26 2.18 -0.15
CA GLY A 11 9.58 1.52 0.96
C GLY A 11 10.34 1.57 2.28
N PRO A 12 9.65 1.26 3.39
CA PRO A 12 10.31 1.01 4.66
C PRO A 12 11.26 -0.18 4.53
N TRP A 13 12.48 -0.05 5.04
CA TRP A 13 13.49 -1.11 4.95
C TRP A 13 13.10 -2.35 5.79
N ALA A 14 12.76 -2.15 7.08
CA ALA A 14 12.48 -3.23 8.02
C ALA A 14 11.01 -3.68 8.10
N SER A 15 10.11 -3.00 7.38
CA SER A 15 8.65 -3.20 7.51
C SER A 15 7.96 -3.44 6.17
N GLN A 16 8.65 -4.06 5.21
CA GLN A 16 8.10 -4.38 3.89
C GLN A 16 6.83 -5.23 3.97
N HIS A 17 6.71 -6.11 4.96
CA HIS A 17 5.53 -6.95 5.16
C HIS A 17 4.27 -6.15 5.51
N LEU A 18 4.41 -4.95 6.05
CA LEU A 18 3.30 -4.04 6.38
C LEU A 18 2.89 -3.14 5.21
N VAL A 19 3.58 -3.20 4.08
CA VAL A 19 3.26 -2.38 2.92
C VAL A 19 2.01 -2.90 2.21
N VAL A 20 1.04 -2.01 1.99
CA VAL A 20 0.03 -2.16 0.94
C VAL A 20 0.62 -1.70 -0.39
N ASP A 21 0.61 -2.59 -1.37
CA ASP A 21 1.24 -2.40 -2.69
C ASP A 21 0.21 -2.66 -3.78
N ARG A 22 -0.09 -1.59 -4.53
CA ARG A 22 -0.94 -1.56 -5.73
C ARG A 22 -0.22 -0.95 -6.93
N TYR A 23 1.10 -0.73 -6.77
CA TYR A 23 1.94 -0.17 -7.83
C TYR A 23 1.97 -1.05 -9.09
N PRO A 24 2.02 -2.40 -9.01
CA PRO A 24 1.95 -3.25 -10.20
C PRO A 24 0.67 -3.03 -11.02
N GLU A 25 -0.48 -2.94 -10.37
CA GLU A 25 -1.77 -2.70 -11.02
C GLU A 25 -1.82 -1.31 -11.67
N ALA A 26 -1.34 -0.29 -10.96
CA ALA A 26 -1.26 1.07 -11.47
C ALA A 26 -0.31 1.20 -12.67
N VAL A 27 0.82 0.48 -12.64
CA VAL A 27 1.78 0.43 -13.74
C VAL A 27 1.19 -0.25 -14.96
N ALA A 28 0.49 -1.37 -14.77
CA ALA A 28 -0.19 -2.06 -15.86
C ALA A 28 -1.25 -1.15 -16.51
N ALA A 29 -1.99 -0.39 -15.71
CA ALA A 29 -3.01 0.54 -16.19
C ALA A 29 -2.41 1.74 -16.97
N GLU A 30 -1.34 2.37 -16.46
CA GLU A 30 -0.77 3.58 -17.08
C GLU A 30 0.18 3.28 -18.25
N PHE A 31 1.01 2.25 -18.14
CA PHE A 31 2.10 1.99 -19.09
C PHE A 31 1.88 0.76 -19.98
N GLY A 32 0.89 -0.09 -19.67
CA GLY A 32 0.60 -1.30 -20.45
C GLY A 32 1.74 -2.33 -20.50
N LYS A 33 2.66 -2.29 -19.52
CA LYS A 33 3.85 -3.15 -19.48
C LYS A 33 4.22 -3.50 -18.03
N PRO A 34 5.00 -4.56 -17.79
CA PRO A 34 5.36 -4.97 -16.44
C PRO A 34 6.39 -4.02 -15.80
N ILE A 35 6.52 -4.06 -14.46
CA ILE A 35 7.38 -3.14 -13.70
C ILE A 35 8.86 -3.27 -14.11
N GLU A 36 9.28 -4.48 -14.47
CA GLU A 36 10.64 -4.85 -14.86
C GLU A 36 11.10 -4.07 -16.10
N ASP A 37 10.16 -3.66 -16.96
CA ASP A 37 10.42 -2.90 -18.19
C ASP A 37 10.34 -1.37 -17.97
N LEU A 38 10.06 -0.91 -16.74
CA LEU A 38 10.06 0.51 -16.41
C LEU A 38 11.47 1.04 -16.14
N ARG A 39 11.69 2.29 -16.51
CA ARG A 39 12.91 3.01 -16.15
C ARG A 39 13.04 3.09 -14.62
N TRP A 40 14.28 3.11 -14.15
CA TRP A 40 14.51 3.36 -12.73
C TRP A 40 13.96 4.73 -12.34
N GLY A 41 13.21 4.79 -11.24
CA GLY A 41 12.55 6.01 -10.77
C GLY A 41 11.26 6.40 -11.50
N GLU A 42 10.82 5.63 -12.52
CA GLU A 42 9.53 5.87 -13.17
C GLU A 42 8.39 5.79 -12.13
N ARG A 43 7.42 6.69 -12.25
CA ARG A 43 6.28 6.81 -11.33
C ARG A 43 5.00 6.85 -12.12
N VAL A 44 3.97 6.18 -11.61
CA VAL A 44 2.60 6.38 -12.06
C VAL A 44 2.17 7.80 -11.69
N ARG A 45 1.62 8.52 -12.67
CA ARG A 45 1.16 9.91 -12.55
C ARG A 45 -0.36 10.03 -12.56
N ASP A 46 -1.08 8.94 -12.81
CA ASP A 46 -2.53 8.92 -12.69
C ASP A 46 -2.97 9.39 -11.29
N PRO A 47 -3.75 10.49 -11.17
CA PRO A 47 -4.26 10.96 -9.88
C PRO A 47 -5.18 9.93 -9.18
N GLY A 48 -5.80 9.02 -9.94
CA GLY A 48 -6.64 7.94 -9.41
C GLY A 48 -5.87 6.69 -8.94
N ALA A 49 -4.54 6.64 -9.10
CA ALA A 49 -3.76 5.46 -8.75
C ALA A 49 -3.90 5.05 -7.27
N MET A 50 -4.02 6.03 -6.37
CA MET A 50 -4.19 5.77 -4.94
C MET A 50 -5.55 5.14 -4.61
N ASP A 51 -6.56 5.30 -5.46
CA ASP A 51 -7.91 4.74 -5.26
C ASP A 51 -7.91 3.21 -5.40
N LEU A 52 -6.86 2.63 -6.01
CA LEU A 52 -6.64 1.18 -6.04
C LEU A 52 -6.39 0.60 -4.64
N ILE A 53 -6.01 1.42 -3.66
CA ILE A 53 -5.77 1.01 -2.28
C ILE A 53 -7.07 1.12 -1.50
N GLU A 54 -7.67 -0.03 -1.19
CA GLU A 54 -8.91 -0.08 -0.43
C GLU A 54 -8.67 0.06 1.08
N VAL A 55 -9.69 0.51 1.81
CA VAL A 55 -9.67 0.54 3.28
C VAL A 55 -9.40 -0.86 3.87
N ALA A 56 -9.91 -1.91 3.22
CA ALA A 56 -9.66 -3.28 3.61
C ALA A 56 -8.18 -3.68 3.48
N ASP A 57 -7.46 -3.18 2.46
CA ASP A 57 -6.03 -3.44 2.30
C ASP A 57 -5.23 -2.84 3.47
N VAL A 58 -5.57 -1.61 3.85
CA VAL A 58 -4.92 -0.90 4.96
C VAL A 58 -5.24 -1.57 6.30
N THR A 59 -6.51 -1.90 6.53
CA THR A 59 -6.96 -2.51 7.79
C THR A 59 -6.24 -3.83 8.04
N ARG A 60 -6.11 -4.69 7.02
CA ARG A 60 -5.36 -5.95 7.15
C ARG A 60 -3.90 -5.74 7.57
N LYS A 61 -3.23 -4.69 7.07
CA LYS A 61 -1.83 -4.40 7.48
C LYS A 61 -1.75 -3.83 8.89
N LEU A 62 -2.73 -3.04 9.31
CA LEU A 62 -2.83 -2.55 10.69
C LEU A 62 -3.06 -3.72 11.67
N ASP A 63 -3.93 -4.66 11.33
CA ASP A 63 -4.18 -5.85 12.16
C ASP A 63 -2.89 -6.66 12.38
N VAL A 64 -2.10 -6.85 11.32
CA VAL A 64 -0.78 -7.50 11.41
C VAL A 64 0.16 -6.69 12.31
N ALA A 65 0.24 -5.38 12.13
CA ALA A 65 1.13 -4.51 12.91
C ALA A 65 0.77 -4.50 14.40
N PHE A 66 -0.52 -4.37 14.72
CA PHE A 66 -1.02 -4.36 16.09
C PHE A 66 -0.79 -5.70 16.80
N SER A 67 -1.05 -6.80 16.10
CA SER A 67 -0.75 -8.14 16.62
C SER A 67 0.74 -8.31 16.93
N GLN A 68 1.64 -7.82 16.06
CA GLN A 68 3.09 -7.89 16.28
C GLN A 68 3.57 -7.04 17.46
N GLN A 69 2.89 -5.95 17.77
CA GLN A 69 3.22 -5.04 18.88
C GLN A 69 2.45 -5.36 20.17
N ASN A 70 1.62 -6.40 20.17
CA ASN A 70 0.70 -6.73 21.25
C ASN A 70 -0.19 -5.53 21.66
N ILE A 71 -0.60 -4.74 20.67
CA ILE A 71 -1.50 -3.61 20.85
C ILE A 71 -2.91 -4.11 20.59
N ALA A 72 -3.78 -4.06 21.59
CA ALA A 72 -5.21 -4.23 21.39
C ALA A 72 -5.80 -2.90 20.89
N PRO A 73 -6.52 -2.88 19.75
CA PRO A 73 -7.27 -1.69 19.36
C PRO A 73 -8.30 -1.37 20.46
N ARG A 74 -8.46 -0.09 20.78
CA ARG A 74 -9.41 0.32 21.82
C ARG A 74 -10.83 0.09 21.31
N VAL A 75 -11.68 -0.50 22.16
CA VAL A 75 -13.04 -0.91 21.78
C VAL A 75 -13.88 0.32 21.41
N GLU A 76 -13.58 1.48 22.00
CA GLU A 76 -14.23 2.75 21.67
C GLU A 76 -13.97 3.19 20.21
N ASP A 77 -12.81 2.86 19.63
CA ASP A 77 -12.45 3.22 18.25
C ASP A 77 -13.16 2.35 17.20
N LEU A 78 -13.62 1.16 17.59
CA LEU A 78 -14.36 0.22 16.73
C LEU A 78 -15.86 0.55 16.67
N LEU A 79 -16.42 1.08 17.77
CA LEU A 79 -17.84 1.44 17.89
C LEU A 79 -18.16 2.86 17.38
N ALA A 80 -17.16 3.69 17.14
CA ALA A 80 -17.31 5.06 16.63
C ALA A 80 -17.32 5.17 15.10
N ARG A 81 -17.35 4.05 14.36
CA ARG A 81 -17.39 4.06 12.89
C ARG A 81 -18.84 4.22 12.41
N PRO A 82 -19.17 5.22 11.58
CA PRO A 82 -20.48 5.34 10.94
C PRO A 82 -20.75 4.20 9.94
#